data_AF-A0A2I0NZR5-F1
#
_entry.id   AF-A0A2I0NZR5-F1
#
_cell.length_a   1.000
_cell.length_b   1.000
_cell.length_c   1.000
_cell.angle_alpha   90.00
_cell.angle_beta   90.00
_cell.angle_gamma   90.00
#
_symmetry.space_group_name_H-M   'P 1'
#
loop_
_entity.id
_entity.type
_entity.pdbx_description
1 polymer ?
#
loop_
_entity_poly.entity_id
_entity_poly.type
_entity_poly.pdbx_seq_one_letter_code
_entity_poly.pdbx_strand_id
1 'polypeptide(L)'
;IRLANLTWMDQSTRENATTMLDDMGIQIGYPERWGDYSNLKVSDRSYLDNILNITSYYYLAGIQIAGTPSDPDVWYLSPHSVNAYYDTTRNKIVLPAGVLQPPFYDPSVDDTEHYGAIGAIIGHELIHGFDTPLRKYVVNGNESPLWSANDTGRFGEVTAPLVQQYDDMEAYPGQNLNGTRTLSENAADLGGLVIAWNAWQNTRTGNETGNQTLGGGEKTTDDIIDPPVASFTDEQRFFLAYSQAWRGTIRDEELRNMVLIEEHPWNKYRVNTIPFNMDEFYAAFPEIGPENLLYRNESARARIW
;
A
#
# COMPACT_ATOMS: atom_id res chain seq x y z
N ILE A 1 5.17 9.66 15.56
CA ILE A 1 5.31 11.14 15.42
C ILE A 1 4.28 11.71 14.44
N ARG A 2 4.13 11.15 13.23
CA ARG A 2 3.25 11.71 12.19
C ARG A 2 1.76 11.73 12.56
N LEU A 3 1.20 10.58 12.94
CA LEU A 3 -0.19 10.46 13.39
C LEU A 3 -0.53 11.48 14.50
N ALA A 4 0.37 11.66 15.47
CA ALA A 4 0.19 12.61 16.58
C ALA A 4 0.05 14.08 16.13
N ASN A 5 0.56 14.42 14.94
CA ASN A 5 0.58 15.77 14.40
C ASN A 5 -0.49 16.00 13.31
N LEU A 6 -1.35 15.03 13.01
CA LEU A 6 -2.45 15.20 12.06
C LEU A 6 -3.47 16.21 12.61
N THR A 7 -3.50 17.39 11.99
CA THR A 7 -4.30 18.54 12.46
C THR A 7 -5.80 18.41 12.15
N TRP A 8 -6.16 17.57 11.19
CA TRP A 8 -7.57 17.35 10.81
C TRP A 8 -8.25 16.31 11.69
N MET A 9 -7.50 15.46 12.39
CA MET A 9 -8.05 14.48 13.34
C MET A 9 -8.24 15.09 14.73
N ASP A 10 -9.28 14.68 15.45
CA ASP A 10 -9.44 14.97 16.86
C ASP A 10 -8.41 14.17 17.69
N GLN A 11 -8.08 14.66 18.90
CA GLN A 11 -7.10 14.00 19.77
C GLN A 11 -7.48 12.55 20.08
N SER A 12 -8.75 12.27 20.38
CA SER A 12 -9.24 10.93 20.66
C SER A 12 -9.06 9.98 19.47
N THR A 13 -9.25 10.46 18.25
CA THR A 13 -9.06 9.66 17.03
C THR A 13 -7.59 9.31 16.86
N ARG A 14 -6.67 10.26 17.11
CA ARG A 14 -5.22 9.99 17.10
C ARG A 14 -4.80 8.97 18.16
N GLU A 15 -5.38 9.03 19.36
CA GLU A 15 -5.13 8.07 20.44
C GLU A 15 -5.65 6.66 20.09
N ASN A 16 -6.87 6.57 19.55
CA ASN A 16 -7.45 5.31 19.07
C ASN A 16 -6.63 4.70 17.92
N ALA A 17 -6.23 5.53 16.94
CA ALA A 17 -5.38 5.10 15.84
C ALA A 17 -3.99 4.66 16.31
N THR A 18 -3.44 5.29 17.34
CA THR A 18 -2.17 4.84 17.96
C THR A 18 -2.36 3.48 18.61
N THR A 19 -3.45 3.28 19.36
CA THR A 19 -3.76 1.97 19.97
C THR A 19 -3.92 0.87 18.91
N MET A 20 -4.56 1.19 17.79
CA MET A 20 -4.72 0.27 16.67
C MET A 20 -3.38 -0.04 15.98
N LEU A 21 -2.50 0.94 15.82
CA LEU A 21 -1.14 0.71 15.31
C LEU A 21 -0.32 -0.17 16.24
N ASP A 22 -0.40 0.05 17.56
CA ASP A 22 0.35 -0.73 18.56
C ASP A 22 -0.10 -2.21 18.60
N ASP A 23 -1.36 -2.49 18.25
CA ASP A 23 -1.93 -3.85 18.16
C ASP A 23 -1.81 -4.46 16.75
N MET A 24 -1.25 -3.73 15.78
CA MET A 24 -1.18 -4.21 14.39
C MET A 24 -0.21 -5.38 14.26
N GLY A 25 -0.70 -6.51 13.74
CA GLY A 25 0.12 -7.67 13.45
C GLY A 25 0.79 -7.60 12.07
N ILE A 26 1.85 -8.38 11.90
CA ILE A 26 2.57 -8.49 10.63
C ILE A 26 2.81 -9.97 10.32
N GLN A 27 2.55 -10.38 9.08
CA GLN A 27 2.87 -11.71 8.57
C GLN A 27 3.71 -11.58 7.29
N ILE A 28 4.84 -12.29 7.22
CA ILE A 28 5.82 -12.14 6.13
C ILE A 28 6.18 -13.52 5.59
N GLY A 29 6.21 -13.65 4.27
CA GLY A 29 6.66 -14.86 3.58
C GLY A 29 5.55 -15.89 3.39
N TYR A 30 5.21 -16.63 4.45
CA TYR A 30 4.31 -17.79 4.36
C TYR A 30 3.59 -18.09 5.70
N PRO A 31 2.45 -18.81 5.68
CA PRO A 31 1.76 -19.19 6.91
C PRO A 31 2.51 -20.28 7.67
N GLU A 32 2.46 -20.24 9.01
CA GLU A 32 2.98 -21.34 9.83
C GLU A 32 2.13 -22.63 9.71
N ARG A 33 0.84 -22.47 9.39
CA ARG A 33 -0.11 -23.57 9.25
C ARG A 33 -0.61 -23.69 7.82
N TRP A 34 -0.57 -24.91 7.30
CA TRP A 34 -1.03 -25.23 5.94
C TRP A 34 -2.38 -25.95 5.95
N GLY A 35 -3.14 -25.78 4.87
CA GLY A 35 -4.42 -26.47 4.68
C GLY A 35 -4.26 -27.98 4.57
N ASP A 36 -5.24 -28.72 5.09
CA ASP A 36 -5.29 -30.19 4.98
C ASP A 36 -6.09 -30.63 3.74
N TYR A 37 -5.37 -31.10 2.72
CA TYR A 37 -5.95 -31.56 1.46
C TYR A 37 -6.19 -33.07 1.40
N SER A 38 -6.10 -33.80 2.51
CA SER A 38 -6.24 -35.26 2.56
C SER A 38 -7.56 -35.79 1.95
N ASN A 39 -8.63 -35.00 2.03
CA ASN A 39 -9.95 -35.33 1.49
C ASN A 39 -10.21 -34.80 0.07
N LEU A 40 -9.26 -34.06 -0.52
CA LEU A 40 -9.38 -33.54 -1.88
C LEU A 40 -9.06 -34.63 -2.90
N LYS A 41 -10.01 -34.91 -3.79
CA LYS A 41 -9.86 -35.93 -4.84
C LYS A 41 -9.47 -35.29 -6.17
N VAL A 42 -8.26 -35.58 -6.64
CA VAL A 42 -7.75 -35.16 -7.95
C VAL A 42 -7.23 -36.39 -8.69
N SER A 43 -7.46 -36.46 -10.01
CA SER A 43 -6.97 -37.55 -10.86
C SER A 43 -6.42 -37.03 -12.19
N ASP A 44 -5.72 -37.89 -12.93
CA ASP A 44 -5.20 -37.61 -14.27
C ASP A 44 -6.24 -37.80 -15.40
N ARG A 45 -7.49 -38.13 -15.05
CA ARG A 45 -8.51 -38.56 -16.02
C ARG A 45 -9.36 -37.44 -16.60
N SER A 46 -9.74 -36.47 -15.78
CA SER A 46 -10.72 -35.45 -16.15
C SER A 46 -10.42 -34.14 -15.44
N TYR A 47 -10.07 -33.12 -16.24
CA TYR A 47 -9.90 -31.76 -15.74
C TYR A 47 -11.20 -31.21 -15.14
N LEU A 48 -12.34 -31.47 -15.80
CA LEU A 48 -13.64 -31.02 -15.32
C LEU A 48 -13.97 -31.62 -13.94
N ASP A 49 -13.77 -32.92 -13.77
CA ASP A 49 -14.04 -33.58 -12.48
C ASP A 49 -13.12 -33.03 -11.38
N ASN A 50 -11.86 -32.75 -11.71
CA ASN A 50 -10.94 -32.13 -10.77
C ASN A 50 -11.43 -30.74 -10.33
N ILE A 51 -11.86 -29.88 -11.26
CA ILE A 51 -12.40 -28.57 -10.91
C ILE A 51 -13.66 -28.70 -10.05
N LEU A 52 -14.60 -29.59 -10.40
CA LEU A 52 -15.80 -29.83 -9.60
C LEU A 52 -15.50 -30.36 -8.20
N ASN A 53 -14.50 -31.24 -8.07
CA ASN A 53 -14.05 -31.76 -6.78
C ASN A 53 -13.39 -30.67 -5.93
N ILE A 54 -12.55 -29.81 -6.54
CA ILE A 54 -11.91 -28.67 -5.86
C ILE A 54 -12.99 -27.67 -5.37
N THR A 55 -13.93 -27.30 -6.23
CA THR A 55 -15.04 -26.40 -5.86
C THR A 55 -15.87 -26.99 -4.71
N SER A 56 -16.21 -28.27 -4.78
CA SER A 56 -16.97 -28.95 -3.73
C SER A 56 -16.19 -29.03 -2.41
N TYR A 57 -14.89 -29.31 -2.46
CA TYR A 57 -14.02 -29.33 -1.28
C TYR A 57 -14.00 -27.98 -0.56
N TYR A 58 -13.76 -26.88 -1.27
CA TYR A 58 -13.73 -25.55 -0.65
C TYR A 58 -15.10 -25.09 -0.15
N TYR A 59 -16.18 -25.43 -0.88
CA TYR A 59 -17.54 -25.14 -0.42
C TYR A 59 -17.85 -25.86 0.90
N LEU A 60 -17.55 -27.15 0.99
CA LEU A 60 -17.77 -27.93 2.21
C LEU A 60 -16.88 -27.47 3.37
N ALA A 61 -15.62 -27.11 3.10
CA ALA A 61 -14.73 -26.53 4.11
C ALA A 61 -15.30 -25.22 4.67
N GLY A 62 -15.85 -24.35 3.81
CA GLY A 62 -16.53 -23.12 4.23
C GLY A 62 -17.75 -23.37 5.14
N ILE A 63 -18.53 -24.42 4.86
CA ILE A 63 -19.64 -24.83 5.74
C ILE A 63 -19.11 -25.37 7.09
N GLN A 64 -18.03 -26.14 7.08
CA GLN A 64 -17.48 -26.76 8.30
C GLN A 64 -16.95 -25.74 9.31
N ILE A 65 -16.39 -24.62 8.84
CA ILE A 65 -15.90 -23.56 9.72
C ILE A 65 -17.02 -22.65 10.24
N ALA A 66 -18.25 -22.77 9.72
CA ALA A 66 -19.37 -21.97 10.18
C ALA A 66 -19.67 -22.24 11.67
N GLY A 67 -19.69 -21.18 12.48
CA GLY A 67 -19.90 -21.28 13.93
C GLY A 67 -18.66 -21.69 14.73
N THR A 68 -17.50 -21.86 14.09
CA THR A 68 -16.21 -22.01 14.77
C THR A 68 -15.51 -20.66 14.93
N PRO A 69 -14.64 -20.47 15.94
CA PRO A 69 -13.81 -19.28 16.04
C PRO A 69 -12.95 -19.08 14.80
N SER A 70 -12.81 -17.83 14.38
CA SER A 70 -11.98 -17.46 13.25
C SER A 70 -10.51 -17.75 13.53
N ASP A 71 -9.78 -18.33 12.57
CA ASP A 71 -8.33 -18.51 12.69
C ASP A 71 -7.64 -17.14 12.64
N PRO A 72 -6.91 -16.72 13.69
CA PRO A 72 -6.23 -15.42 13.70
C PRO A 72 -5.05 -15.37 12.73
N ASP A 73 -4.54 -16.49 12.24
CA ASP A 73 -3.37 -16.55 11.35
C ASP A 73 -3.73 -17.00 9.94
N VAL A 74 -4.99 -16.88 9.54
CA VAL A 74 -5.44 -17.20 8.17
C VAL A 74 -4.79 -16.27 7.15
N TRP A 75 -4.46 -16.84 5.98
CA TRP A 75 -4.00 -16.10 4.82
C TRP A 75 -5.07 -16.13 3.72
N TYR A 76 -5.27 -15.00 3.05
CA TYR A 76 -6.17 -14.91 1.89
C TYR A 76 -5.46 -15.11 0.57
N LEU A 77 -4.15 -14.81 0.55
CA LEU A 77 -3.28 -15.02 -0.58
C LEU A 77 -2.31 -16.15 -0.31
N SER A 78 -1.93 -16.85 -1.37
CA SER A 78 -0.89 -17.86 -1.29
C SER A 78 0.50 -17.21 -1.14
N PRO A 79 1.49 -17.91 -0.56
CA PRO A 79 2.85 -17.36 -0.44
C PRO A 79 3.51 -16.98 -1.76
N HIS A 80 3.11 -17.58 -2.88
CA HIS A 80 3.67 -17.28 -4.21
C HIS A 80 2.95 -16.12 -4.92
N SER A 81 1.91 -15.54 -4.31
CA SER A 81 1.23 -14.36 -4.84
C SER A 81 2.17 -13.16 -4.84
N VAL A 82 2.26 -12.46 -5.96
CA VAL A 82 2.99 -11.18 -6.07
C VAL A 82 2.01 -10.07 -5.73
N ASN A 83 1.74 -9.90 -4.44
CA ASN A 83 0.83 -8.89 -3.91
C ASN A 83 1.11 -8.66 -2.41
N ALA A 84 0.48 -7.67 -1.80
CA ALA A 84 0.37 -7.49 -0.35
C ALA A 84 -1.10 -7.21 0.00
N TYR A 85 -1.45 -7.30 1.28
CA TYR A 85 -2.78 -6.86 1.73
C TYR A 85 -2.81 -6.52 3.22
N TYR A 86 -3.78 -5.69 3.58
CA TYR A 86 -4.20 -5.45 4.96
C TYR A 86 -5.47 -6.24 5.31
N ASP A 87 -5.38 -7.12 6.33
CA ASP A 87 -6.54 -7.79 6.91
C ASP A 87 -7.25 -6.86 7.90
N THR A 88 -8.35 -6.30 7.40
CA THR A 88 -9.23 -5.38 8.13
C THR A 88 -9.86 -5.99 9.38
N THR A 89 -10.08 -7.31 9.39
CA THR A 89 -10.75 -8.01 10.49
C THR A 89 -9.79 -8.32 11.63
N ARG A 90 -8.52 -8.56 11.29
CA ARG A 90 -7.49 -9.00 12.25
C ARG A 90 -6.45 -7.93 12.55
N ASN A 91 -6.56 -6.78 11.91
CA ASN A 91 -5.59 -5.69 12.00
C ASN A 91 -4.16 -6.18 11.70
N LYS A 92 -3.96 -6.78 10.51
CA LYS A 92 -2.66 -7.34 10.10
C LYS A 92 -2.23 -6.89 8.71
N ILE A 93 -0.95 -6.57 8.56
CA ILE A 93 -0.31 -6.46 7.24
C ILE A 93 0.25 -7.82 6.86
N VAL A 94 -0.01 -8.27 5.63
CA VAL A 94 0.46 -9.56 5.13
C VAL A 94 1.26 -9.37 3.84
N LEU A 95 2.50 -9.86 3.85
CA LEU A 95 3.46 -9.78 2.76
C LEU A 95 3.86 -11.19 2.31
N PRO A 96 3.16 -11.79 1.33
CA PRO A 96 3.57 -13.04 0.68
C PRO A 96 5.02 -13.04 0.18
N ALA A 97 5.69 -14.19 0.23
CA ALA A 97 7.05 -14.36 -0.28
C ALA A 97 7.17 -13.93 -1.75
N GLY A 98 6.11 -14.07 -2.55
CA GLY A 98 6.05 -13.67 -3.93
C GLY A 98 6.23 -12.18 -4.17
N VAL A 99 5.90 -11.28 -3.23
CA VAL A 99 6.18 -9.84 -3.40
C VAL A 99 7.60 -9.46 -2.95
N LEU A 100 8.28 -10.31 -2.16
CA LEU A 100 9.61 -10.06 -1.60
C LEU A 100 10.73 -10.43 -2.59
N GLN A 101 10.66 -9.84 -3.78
CA GLN A 101 11.62 -10.03 -4.87
C GLN A 101 11.81 -8.75 -5.69
N PRO A 102 12.84 -8.64 -6.54
CA PRO A 102 13.03 -7.46 -7.39
C PRO A 102 11.81 -7.25 -8.31
N PRO A 103 11.41 -5.99 -8.58
CA PRO A 103 12.07 -4.75 -8.16
C PRO A 103 11.66 -4.26 -6.76
N PHE A 104 10.80 -4.99 -6.03
CA PHE A 104 10.31 -4.53 -4.73
C PHE A 104 11.35 -4.69 -3.62
N TYR A 105 12.00 -5.86 -3.58
CA TYR A 105 13.03 -6.17 -2.59
C TYR A 105 14.18 -6.97 -3.21
N ASP A 106 15.39 -6.43 -3.11
CA ASP A 106 16.63 -7.10 -3.53
C ASP A 106 17.70 -6.91 -2.45
N PRO A 107 18.13 -7.94 -1.70
CA PRO A 107 19.10 -7.76 -0.62
C PRO A 107 20.48 -7.27 -1.10
N SER A 108 20.72 -7.17 -2.41
CA SER A 108 21.97 -6.65 -2.97
C SER A 108 21.97 -5.14 -3.23
N VAL A 109 20.81 -4.49 -3.33
CA VAL A 109 20.68 -3.03 -3.51
C VAL A 109 20.62 -2.32 -2.16
N ASP A 110 20.79 -1.00 -2.17
CA ASP A 110 20.75 -0.18 -0.96
C ASP A 110 19.32 0.14 -0.52
N ASP A 111 19.21 0.59 0.73
CA ASP A 111 17.94 0.85 1.40
C ASP A 111 17.05 1.86 0.66
N THR A 112 17.62 2.84 -0.05
CA THR A 112 16.85 3.86 -0.79
C THR A 112 15.88 3.22 -1.77
N GLU A 113 16.32 2.18 -2.48
CA GLU A 113 15.48 1.46 -3.44
C GLU A 113 14.41 0.63 -2.73
N HIS A 114 14.75 -0.02 -1.61
CA HIS A 114 13.75 -0.77 -0.82
C HIS A 114 12.68 0.15 -0.27
N TYR A 115 13.05 1.28 0.32
CA TYR A 115 12.08 2.22 0.88
C TYR A 115 11.20 2.82 -0.22
N GLY A 116 11.76 3.20 -1.37
CA GLY A 116 10.98 3.69 -2.51
C GLY A 116 10.05 2.64 -3.12
N ALA A 117 10.39 1.35 -3.04
CA ALA A 117 9.61 0.25 -3.59
C ALA A 117 8.79 -0.51 -2.52
N ILE A 118 9.33 -1.57 -1.90
CA ILE A 118 8.58 -2.37 -0.91
C ILE A 118 8.19 -1.56 0.33
N GLY A 119 8.98 -0.56 0.73
CA GLY A 119 8.64 0.34 1.83
C GLY A 119 7.38 1.14 1.56
N ALA A 120 7.20 1.64 0.33
CA ALA A 120 5.98 2.31 -0.09
C ALA A 120 4.77 1.37 -0.09
N ILE A 121 4.95 0.09 -0.46
CA ILE A 121 3.90 -0.95 -0.38
C ILE A 121 3.55 -1.26 1.07
N ILE A 122 4.53 -1.44 1.96
CA ILE A 122 4.28 -1.67 3.39
C ILE A 122 3.54 -0.47 4.00
N GLY A 123 3.96 0.74 3.66
CA GLY A 123 3.27 1.96 4.06
C GLY A 123 1.84 2.03 3.53
N HIS A 124 1.61 1.59 2.29
CA HIS A 124 0.28 1.54 1.67
C HIS A 124 -0.65 0.60 2.45
N GLU A 125 -0.19 -0.62 2.77
CA GLU A 125 -0.97 -1.56 3.59
C GLU A 125 -1.21 -1.05 5.02
N LEU A 126 -0.26 -0.30 5.59
CA LEU A 126 -0.46 0.34 6.89
C LEU A 126 -1.61 1.36 6.83
N ILE A 127 -1.68 2.17 5.77
CA ILE A 127 -2.73 3.17 5.60
C ILE A 127 -4.11 2.55 5.41
N HIS A 128 -4.22 1.34 4.85
CA HIS A 128 -5.49 0.61 4.85
C HIS A 128 -6.02 0.32 6.26
N GLY A 129 -5.23 0.46 7.33
CA GLY A 129 -5.77 0.50 8.70
C GLY A 129 -6.65 1.71 9.00
N PHE A 130 -6.53 2.79 8.23
CA PHE A 130 -7.02 4.13 8.57
C PHE A 130 -7.82 4.80 7.45
N ASP A 131 -7.72 4.35 6.20
CA ASP A 131 -8.22 5.03 4.99
C ASP A 131 -9.74 5.17 4.82
N THR A 132 -10.55 4.69 5.76
CA THR A 132 -12.01 4.79 5.67
C THR A 132 -12.67 5.04 7.03
N PRO A 133 -13.78 5.81 7.07
CA PRO A 133 -14.55 5.99 8.30
C PRO A 133 -15.19 4.70 8.82
N LEU A 134 -15.20 3.63 8.02
CA LEU A 134 -15.69 2.31 8.45
C LEU A 134 -14.69 1.54 9.31
N ARG A 135 -13.45 2.04 9.46
CA ARG A 135 -12.44 1.40 10.30
C ARG A 135 -12.89 1.37 11.76
N LYS A 136 -12.66 0.22 12.37
CA LYS A 136 -12.92 -0.03 13.78
C LYS A 136 -11.64 -0.51 14.42
N TYR A 137 -11.53 -0.27 15.71
CA TYR A 137 -10.48 -0.82 16.54
C TYR A 137 -11.12 -1.67 17.64
N VAL A 138 -10.36 -2.66 18.13
CA VAL A 138 -10.80 -3.57 19.18
C VAL A 138 -10.00 -3.29 20.44
N VAL A 139 -10.69 -3.05 21.56
CA VAL A 139 -10.07 -2.95 22.88
C VAL A 139 -10.79 -3.90 23.82
N ASN A 140 -10.05 -4.84 24.42
CA ASN A 140 -10.59 -5.87 25.32
C ASN A 140 -11.75 -6.67 24.71
N GLY A 141 -11.68 -6.96 23.40
CA GLY A 141 -12.70 -7.71 22.66
C GLY A 141 -13.94 -6.89 22.26
N ASN A 142 -13.97 -5.59 22.52
CA ASN A 142 -15.06 -4.70 22.08
C ASN A 142 -14.62 -3.86 20.88
N GLU A 143 -15.37 -3.97 19.79
CA GLU A 143 -15.21 -3.10 18.62
C GLU A 143 -15.76 -1.69 18.90
N SER A 144 -15.04 -0.67 18.48
CA SER A 144 -15.50 0.72 18.47
C SER A 144 -15.11 1.41 17.15
N PRO A 145 -15.88 2.38 16.66
CA PRO A 145 -15.49 3.19 15.51
C PRO A 145 -14.15 3.87 15.77
N LEU A 146 -13.23 3.81 14.80
CA LEU A 146 -11.93 4.44 14.93
C LEU A 146 -12.06 5.97 14.99
N TRP A 147 -12.94 6.51 14.14
CA TRP A 147 -13.11 7.95 13.96
C TRP A 147 -14.33 8.50 14.68
N SER A 148 -14.21 9.76 15.12
CA SER A 148 -15.38 10.55 15.49
C SER A 148 -16.22 10.88 14.25
N ALA A 149 -17.50 11.23 14.46
CA ALA A 149 -18.35 11.72 13.37
C ALA A 149 -17.80 13.01 12.73
N ASN A 150 -17.11 13.83 13.53
CA ASN A 150 -16.48 15.07 13.07
C ASN A 150 -15.29 14.78 12.15
N ASP A 151 -14.42 13.83 12.53
CA ASP A 151 -13.28 13.43 11.70
C ASP A 151 -13.72 12.71 10.43
N THR A 152 -14.84 12.00 10.46
CA THR A 152 -15.47 11.44 9.25
C THR A 152 -15.83 12.53 8.24
N GLY A 153 -16.38 13.67 8.70
CA GLY A 153 -16.66 14.82 7.84
C GLY A 153 -15.39 15.48 7.32
N ARG A 154 -14.42 15.72 8.20
CA ARG A 154 -13.13 16.33 7.84
C ARG A 154 -12.32 15.48 6.87
N PHE A 155 -12.42 14.16 6.94
CA PHE A 155 -11.76 13.27 5.98
C PHE A 155 -12.21 13.57 4.55
N GLY A 156 -13.50 13.77 4.33
CA GLY A 156 -14.01 14.19 3.02
C GLY A 156 -13.40 15.52 2.54
N GLU A 157 -13.20 16.47 3.45
CA GLU A 157 -12.59 17.76 3.12
C GLU A 157 -11.10 17.63 2.77
N VAL A 158 -10.31 16.89 3.57
CA VAL A 158 -8.86 16.74 3.32
C VAL A 158 -8.54 15.84 2.14
N THR A 159 -9.46 14.95 1.75
CA THR A 159 -9.31 14.07 0.58
C THR A 159 -9.87 14.66 -0.71
N ALA A 160 -10.73 15.69 -0.63
CA ALA A 160 -11.33 16.31 -1.81
C ALA A 160 -10.31 16.75 -2.89
N PRO A 161 -9.13 17.33 -2.55
CA PRO A 161 -8.12 17.62 -3.56
C PRO A 161 -7.63 16.37 -4.30
N LEU A 162 -7.45 15.25 -3.60
CA LEU A 162 -7.00 14.00 -4.21
C LEU A 162 -8.08 13.40 -5.10
N VAL A 163 -9.35 13.43 -4.66
CA VAL A 163 -10.49 12.99 -5.48
C VAL A 163 -10.52 13.78 -6.78
N GLN A 164 -10.49 15.12 -6.69
CA GLN A 164 -10.54 15.99 -7.87
C GLN A 164 -9.37 15.75 -8.82
N GLN A 165 -8.15 15.57 -8.29
CA GLN A 165 -6.96 15.28 -9.11
C GLN A 165 -7.17 14.06 -10.00
N TYR A 166 -7.83 13.01 -9.50
CA TYR A 166 -8.12 11.81 -10.30
C TYR A 166 -9.33 12.02 -11.22
N ASP A 167 -10.40 12.68 -10.76
CA ASP A 167 -11.58 12.98 -11.57
C ASP A 167 -11.25 13.84 -12.81
N ASP A 168 -10.20 14.65 -12.76
CA ASP A 168 -9.74 15.48 -13.89
C ASP A 168 -8.93 14.71 -14.95
N MET A 169 -8.56 13.45 -14.69
CA MET A 169 -7.73 12.67 -15.60
C MET A 169 -8.58 11.84 -16.56
N GLU A 170 -8.59 12.23 -17.84
CA GLU A 170 -9.14 11.41 -18.92
C GLU A 170 -8.25 10.18 -19.14
N ALA A 171 -8.76 9.00 -18.78
CA ALA A 171 -8.01 7.75 -18.87
C ALA A 171 -8.23 7.01 -20.19
N TYR A 172 -9.41 7.20 -20.76
CA TYR A 172 -9.83 6.66 -22.05
C TYR A 172 -10.72 7.71 -22.73
N PRO A 173 -10.78 7.81 -24.08
CA PRO A 173 -11.58 8.82 -24.76
C PRO A 173 -13.03 8.92 -24.24
N GLY A 174 -13.38 10.08 -23.68
CA GLY A 174 -14.68 10.40 -23.08
C GLY A 174 -14.89 9.83 -21.66
N GLN A 175 -13.86 9.30 -21.02
CA GLN A 175 -13.94 8.57 -19.76
C GLN A 175 -12.79 8.98 -18.82
N ASN A 176 -13.14 9.73 -17.79
CA ASN A 176 -12.23 10.09 -16.71
C ASN A 176 -12.13 8.97 -15.67
N LEU A 177 -11.06 8.99 -14.88
CA LEU A 177 -10.99 8.20 -13.65
C LEU A 177 -12.10 8.65 -12.69
N ASN A 178 -12.39 7.80 -11.71
CA ASN A 178 -13.34 8.11 -10.66
C ASN A 178 -12.57 8.20 -9.34
N GLY A 179 -12.17 9.42 -8.97
CA GLY A 179 -11.37 9.71 -7.79
C GLY A 179 -12.05 9.31 -6.48
N THR A 180 -13.38 9.28 -6.44
CA THR A 180 -14.14 8.80 -5.27
C THR A 180 -14.02 7.28 -5.12
N ARG A 181 -14.16 6.53 -6.22
CA ARG A 181 -14.00 5.06 -6.22
C ARG A 181 -12.59 4.67 -5.83
N THR A 182 -11.61 5.33 -6.42
CA THR A 182 -10.20 4.98 -6.19
C THR A 182 -9.62 5.64 -4.94
N LEU A 183 -10.44 6.32 -4.12
CA LEU A 183 -9.96 7.14 -3.03
C LEU A 183 -9.19 6.34 -1.98
N SER A 184 -9.68 5.15 -1.60
CA SER A 184 -9.02 4.29 -0.62
C SER A 184 -7.57 4.01 -1.05
N GLU A 185 -7.41 3.58 -2.29
CA GLU A 185 -6.11 3.22 -2.87
C GLU A 185 -5.21 4.43 -3.11
N ASN A 186 -5.77 5.53 -3.59
CA ASN A 186 -5.03 6.75 -3.83
C ASN A 186 -4.52 7.37 -2.52
N ALA A 187 -5.35 7.34 -1.47
CA ALA A 187 -4.97 7.80 -0.15
C ALA A 187 -3.92 6.87 0.47
N ALA A 188 -4.06 5.54 0.28
CA ALA A 188 -3.08 4.55 0.70
C ALA A 188 -1.74 4.71 -0.01
N ASP A 189 -1.72 4.98 -1.32
CA ASP A 189 -0.49 5.30 -2.06
C ASP A 189 0.21 6.54 -1.53
N LEU A 190 -0.55 7.62 -1.34
CA LEU A 190 0.01 8.88 -0.86
C LEU A 190 0.58 8.71 0.54
N GLY A 191 -0.18 8.11 1.45
CA GLY A 191 0.28 7.87 2.81
C GLY A 191 1.43 6.87 2.87
N GLY A 192 1.40 5.83 2.04
CA GLY A 192 2.43 4.81 1.98
C GLY A 192 3.76 5.36 1.51
N LEU A 193 3.77 6.14 0.42
CA LEU A 193 4.99 6.78 -0.08
C LEU A 193 5.54 7.80 0.91
N VAL A 194 4.67 8.56 1.56
CA VAL A 194 5.02 9.50 2.62
C VAL A 194 5.62 8.80 3.83
N ILE A 195 5.01 7.71 4.31
CA ILE A 195 5.52 6.92 5.44
C ILE A 195 6.89 6.34 5.08
N ALA A 196 7.04 5.76 3.89
CA ALA A 196 8.28 5.20 3.42
C ALA A 196 9.40 6.25 3.34
N TRP A 197 9.11 7.45 2.84
CA TRP A 197 10.05 8.55 2.82
C TRP A 197 10.53 8.94 4.23
N ASN A 198 9.59 9.07 5.18
CA ASN A 198 9.94 9.42 6.56
C ASN A 198 10.74 8.32 7.24
N ALA A 199 10.41 7.04 6.98
CA ALA A 199 11.16 5.90 7.50
C ALA A 199 12.60 5.90 6.95
N TRP A 200 12.75 6.07 5.63
CA TRP A 200 14.05 6.21 4.97
C TRP A 200 14.90 7.34 5.56
N GLN A 201 14.33 8.54 5.74
CA GLN A 201 15.04 9.66 6.35
C GLN A 201 15.42 9.41 7.82
N ASN A 202 14.57 8.73 8.59
CA ASN A 202 14.90 8.35 9.96
C ASN A 202 16.07 7.37 10.01
N THR A 203 16.14 6.40 9.07
CA THR A 203 17.27 5.49 8.93
C THR A 203 18.57 6.23 8.65
N ARG A 204 18.58 7.12 7.65
CA ARG A 204 19.76 7.92 7.28
C ARG A 204 20.27 8.83 8.39
N THR A 205 19.36 9.33 9.23
CA THR A 205 19.69 10.26 10.31
C THR A 205 19.90 9.59 11.67
N GLY A 206 19.79 8.24 11.74
CA GLY A 206 19.91 7.49 12.99
C GLY A 206 18.79 7.78 14.00
N ASN A 207 17.65 8.29 13.54
CA ASN A 207 16.49 8.67 14.36
C ASN A 207 15.44 7.56 14.44
N GLU A 208 15.84 6.31 14.23
CA GLU A 208 14.94 5.18 14.24
C GLU A 208 14.36 4.95 15.64
N THR A 209 13.04 4.79 15.71
CA THR A 209 12.33 4.46 16.94
C THR A 209 12.11 2.95 17.01
N GLY A 210 13.11 2.20 17.47
CA GLY A 210 13.01 0.74 17.61
C GLY A 210 14.23 0.14 18.31
N ASN A 211 14.03 -0.98 19.03
CA ASN A 211 15.12 -1.73 19.68
C ASN A 211 15.89 -2.65 18.72
N GLN A 212 15.67 -2.55 17.41
CA GLN A 212 16.36 -3.36 16.41
C GLN A 212 17.42 -2.52 15.73
N THR A 213 18.68 -2.97 15.81
CA THR A 213 19.73 -2.50 14.91
C THR A 213 19.34 -2.94 13.50
N LEU A 214 18.96 -2.01 12.62
CA LEU A 214 18.77 -2.36 11.21
C LEU A 214 20.11 -2.84 10.67
N GLY A 215 20.15 -4.12 10.30
CA GLY A 215 21.31 -4.78 9.72
C GLY A 215 21.39 -4.44 8.23
N GLY A 216 21.90 -3.26 7.92
CA GLY A 216 22.21 -2.82 6.57
C GLY A 216 23.21 -1.69 6.67
N GLY A 217 24.45 -1.92 6.24
CA GLY A 217 25.34 -0.79 6.02
C GLY A 217 24.75 0.01 4.87
N GLU A 218 24.41 1.28 5.12
CA GLU A 218 23.95 2.19 4.07
C GLU A 218 25.01 2.18 2.96
N LYS A 219 24.68 1.53 1.83
CA LYS A 219 25.46 1.66 0.61
C LYS A 219 25.12 3.03 0.06
N THR A 220 26.06 3.96 0.14
CA THR A 220 25.85 5.30 -0.43
C THR A 220 25.96 5.23 -1.95
N THR A 221 25.59 6.29 -2.67
CA THR A 221 25.83 6.40 -4.12
C THR A 221 27.27 6.05 -4.55
N ASP A 222 28.26 6.19 -3.64
CA ASP A 222 29.66 5.87 -3.90
C ASP A 222 29.91 4.35 -4.05
N ASP A 223 28.99 3.50 -3.55
CA ASP A 223 29.05 2.04 -3.65
C ASP A 223 28.34 1.49 -4.90
N ILE A 224 27.65 2.33 -5.68
CA ILE A 224 26.89 1.94 -6.88
C ILE A 224 27.79 1.99 -8.11
N ILE A 225 28.07 0.82 -8.69
CA ILE A 225 28.97 0.68 -9.85
C ILE A 225 28.26 0.98 -11.19
N ASP A 226 26.93 1.11 -11.20
CA ASP A 226 26.14 1.36 -12.43
C ASP A 226 26.06 2.86 -12.79
N PRO A 227 26.77 3.34 -13.85
CA PRO A 227 26.94 4.76 -14.13
C PRO A 227 25.65 5.58 -14.36
N PRO A 228 24.57 5.05 -14.98
CA PRO A 228 23.30 5.76 -15.11
C PRO A 228 22.51 5.90 -13.80
N VAL A 229 22.75 5.02 -12.82
CA VAL A 229 22.10 5.11 -11.49
C VAL A 229 22.87 6.10 -10.61
N ALA A 230 24.20 6.11 -10.71
CA ALA A 230 25.08 7.03 -9.98
C ALA A 230 24.88 8.52 -10.34
N SER A 231 24.17 8.85 -11.43
CA SER A 231 23.87 10.25 -11.79
C SER A 231 22.71 10.87 -11.02
N PHE A 232 21.97 10.08 -10.23
CA PHE A 232 20.84 10.55 -9.41
C PHE A 232 21.22 10.61 -7.93
N THR A 233 20.71 11.61 -7.20
CA THR A 233 20.82 11.63 -5.75
C THR A 233 19.98 10.51 -5.11
N ASP A 234 20.22 10.19 -3.84
CA ASP A 234 19.41 9.18 -3.15
C ASP A 234 17.93 9.59 -3.11
N GLU A 235 17.63 10.87 -2.87
CA GLU A 235 16.27 11.41 -2.89
C GLU A 235 15.58 11.18 -4.25
N GLN A 236 16.32 11.39 -5.35
CA GLN A 236 15.80 11.12 -6.69
C GLN A 236 15.60 9.62 -6.92
N ARG A 237 16.56 8.80 -6.46
CA ARG A 237 16.50 7.34 -6.55
C ARG A 237 15.33 6.74 -5.79
N PHE A 238 14.94 7.30 -4.64
CA PHE A 238 13.73 6.91 -3.92
C PHE A 238 12.48 7.01 -4.81
N PHE A 239 12.26 8.16 -5.46
CA PHE A 239 11.10 8.36 -6.34
C PHE A 239 11.20 7.56 -7.64
N LEU A 240 12.42 7.33 -8.14
CA LEU A 240 12.66 6.42 -9.26
C LEU A 240 12.31 4.97 -8.90
N ALA A 241 12.69 4.49 -7.72
CA ALA A 241 12.37 3.14 -7.25
C ALA A 241 10.85 2.94 -7.14
N TYR A 242 10.13 3.91 -6.56
CA TYR A 242 8.66 3.92 -6.56
C TYR A 242 8.11 3.82 -7.98
N SER A 243 8.60 4.66 -8.90
CA SER A 243 8.15 4.66 -10.29
C SER A 243 8.43 3.33 -11.02
N GLN A 244 9.58 2.70 -10.74
CA GLN A 244 9.99 1.45 -11.34
C GLN A 244 9.20 0.25 -10.82
N ALA A 245 8.81 0.26 -9.54
CA ALA A 245 7.94 -0.76 -8.94
C ALA A 245 6.58 -0.87 -9.66
N TRP A 246 6.11 0.22 -10.26
CA TRP A 246 4.85 0.29 -11.02
C TRP A 246 5.01 0.11 -12.53
N ARG A 247 6.20 -0.22 -13.03
CA ARG A 247 6.45 -0.34 -14.48
C ARG A 247 5.52 -1.40 -15.09
N GLY A 248 4.71 -0.98 -16.06
CA GLY A 248 3.82 -1.88 -16.78
C GLY A 248 3.29 -1.26 -18.06
N THR A 249 2.69 -2.10 -18.89
CA THR A 249 1.87 -1.67 -20.03
C THR A 249 0.53 -2.37 -19.97
N ILE A 250 -0.49 -1.75 -20.54
CA ILE A 250 -1.87 -2.23 -20.52
C ILE A 250 -2.47 -2.07 -21.91
N ARG A 251 -3.38 -2.97 -22.28
CA ARG A 251 -4.16 -2.83 -23.52
C ARG A 251 -5.28 -1.81 -23.31
N ASP A 252 -5.63 -1.08 -24.35
CA ASP A 252 -6.69 -0.08 -24.32
C ASP A 252 -8.04 -0.66 -23.85
N GLU A 253 -8.36 -1.89 -24.23
CA GLU A 253 -9.59 -2.58 -23.81
C GLU A 253 -9.59 -2.90 -22.31
N GLU A 254 -8.43 -3.28 -21.76
CA GLU A 254 -8.31 -3.57 -20.33
C GLU A 254 -8.29 -2.28 -19.51
N LEU A 255 -7.60 -1.24 -20.00
CA LEU A 255 -7.65 0.08 -19.37
C LEU A 255 -9.09 0.60 -19.28
N ARG A 256 -9.89 0.42 -20.35
CA ARG A 256 -11.31 0.77 -20.33
C ARG A 256 -12.08 0.00 -19.26
N ASN A 257 -11.84 -1.31 -19.11
CA ASN A 257 -12.48 -2.11 -18.07
C ASN A 257 -12.08 -1.62 -16.68
N MET A 258 -10.78 -1.47 -16.42
CA MET A 258 -10.27 -1.03 -15.13
C MET A 258 -10.90 0.28 -14.67
N VAL A 259 -10.98 1.29 -15.56
CA VAL A 259 -11.58 2.60 -15.24
C VAL A 259 -13.05 2.48 -14.79
N LEU A 260 -13.75 1.42 -15.19
CA LEU A 260 -15.16 1.21 -14.86
C LEU A 260 -15.40 0.39 -13.60
N ILE A 261 -14.46 -0.47 -13.19
CA ILE A 261 -14.70 -1.48 -12.14
C ILE A 261 -13.65 -1.49 -11.04
N GLU A 262 -12.39 -1.15 -11.33
CA GLU A 262 -11.28 -1.29 -10.37
C GLU A 262 -11.24 -0.14 -9.36
N GLU A 263 -10.83 -0.47 -8.14
CA GLU A 263 -10.56 0.49 -7.07
C GLU A 263 -9.14 1.05 -7.18
N HIS A 264 -8.25 0.33 -7.85
CA HIS A 264 -6.92 0.79 -8.17
C HIS A 264 -6.90 1.51 -9.52
N PRO A 265 -6.38 2.75 -9.60
CA PRO A 265 -6.09 3.33 -10.89
C PRO A 265 -4.91 2.58 -11.54
N TRP A 266 -4.87 2.54 -12.86
CA TRP A 266 -3.74 1.93 -13.56
C TRP A 266 -2.41 2.59 -13.13
N ASN A 267 -1.36 1.78 -13.01
CA ASN A 267 -0.03 2.12 -12.50
C ASN A 267 0.50 3.51 -12.86
N LYS A 268 0.33 3.94 -14.13
CA LYS A 268 0.83 5.26 -14.56
C LYS A 268 0.20 6.43 -13.79
N TYR A 269 -1.05 6.30 -13.35
CA TYR A 269 -1.74 7.33 -12.58
C TYR A 269 -1.29 7.35 -11.12
N ARG A 270 -0.96 6.18 -10.55
CA ARG A 270 -0.31 6.10 -9.23
C ARG A 270 1.01 6.88 -9.26
N VAL A 271 1.88 6.55 -10.22
CA VAL A 271 3.20 7.21 -10.39
C VAL A 271 3.10 8.70 -10.72
N ASN A 272 2.22 9.10 -11.62
CA ASN A 272 2.20 10.47 -12.12
C ASN A 272 1.34 11.43 -11.27
N THR A 273 0.66 10.93 -10.23
CA THR A 273 -0.17 11.76 -9.35
C THR A 273 0.41 11.88 -7.96
N ILE A 274 0.88 10.77 -7.39
CA ILE A 274 1.18 10.64 -5.97
C ILE A 274 2.41 11.45 -5.55
N PRO A 275 3.60 11.30 -6.19
CA PRO A 275 4.79 12.07 -5.82
C PRO A 275 4.59 13.59 -5.94
N PHE A 276 3.76 14.04 -6.89
CA PHE A 276 3.50 15.46 -7.11
C PHE A 276 2.65 16.12 -6.01
N ASN A 277 2.16 15.35 -5.03
CA ASN A 277 1.57 15.87 -3.79
C ASN A 277 2.59 16.05 -2.65
N MET A 278 3.83 15.56 -2.80
CA MET A 278 4.88 15.62 -1.80
C MET A 278 5.82 16.79 -2.07
N ASP A 279 6.12 17.60 -1.05
CA ASP A 279 7.07 18.71 -1.20
C ASP A 279 8.50 18.18 -1.43
N GLU A 280 8.76 17.00 -0.88
CA GLU A 280 10.02 16.28 -0.96
C GLU A 280 10.34 15.86 -2.40
N PHE A 281 9.33 15.60 -3.23
CA PHE A 281 9.53 15.38 -4.66
C PHE A 281 10.06 16.63 -5.37
N TYR A 282 9.49 17.81 -5.08
CA TYR A 282 9.96 19.06 -5.66
C TYR A 282 11.33 19.47 -5.12
N ALA A 283 11.69 19.05 -3.90
CA ALA A 283 13.04 19.22 -3.36
C ALA A 283 14.06 18.32 -4.07
N ALA A 284 13.68 17.07 -4.41
CA ALA A 284 14.51 16.13 -5.14
C ALA A 284 14.69 16.49 -6.63
N PHE A 285 13.67 17.11 -7.23
CA PHE A 285 13.65 17.55 -8.64
C PHE A 285 13.34 19.05 -8.76
N PRO A 286 14.28 19.94 -8.37
CA PRO A 286 14.05 21.39 -8.31
C PRO A 286 13.83 22.05 -9.68
N GLU A 287 14.14 21.34 -10.77
CA GLU A 287 13.85 21.75 -12.14
C GLU A 287 12.35 21.68 -12.52
N ILE A 288 11.53 20.97 -11.73
CA ILE A 288 10.10 20.84 -11.99
C ILE A 288 9.34 22.08 -11.51
N GLY A 289 8.75 22.81 -12.46
CA GLY A 289 8.01 24.05 -12.23
C GLY A 289 6.71 24.15 -13.03
N PRO A 290 6.02 25.31 -12.99
CA PRO A 290 4.68 25.51 -13.59
C PRO A 290 4.53 25.14 -15.07
N GLU A 291 5.63 25.11 -15.83
CA GLU A 291 5.63 24.74 -17.25
C GLU A 291 5.60 23.22 -17.49
N ASN A 292 5.86 22.41 -16.45
CA ASN A 292 5.86 20.95 -16.55
C ASN A 292 4.43 20.39 -16.40
N LEU A 293 4.06 19.44 -17.26
CA LEU A 293 2.70 18.88 -17.34
C LEU A 293 2.13 18.37 -16.01
N LEU A 294 2.98 17.74 -15.18
CA LEU A 294 2.55 17.13 -13.92
C LEU A 294 2.73 18.05 -12.70
N TYR A 295 3.26 19.27 -12.90
CA TYR A 295 3.48 20.20 -11.81
C TYR A 295 2.18 20.54 -11.07
N ARG A 296 2.26 20.58 -9.74
CA ARG A 296 1.16 20.95 -8.86
C ARG A 296 1.57 22.06 -7.91
N ASN A 297 0.81 23.17 -7.94
CA ASN A 297 0.93 24.24 -6.97
C ASN A 297 0.74 23.71 -5.55
N GLU A 298 1.48 24.29 -4.59
CA GLU A 298 1.45 23.87 -3.19
C GLU A 298 0.03 23.79 -2.60
N SER A 299 -0.81 24.77 -2.89
CA SER A 299 -2.20 24.83 -2.41
C SER A 299 -3.12 23.77 -3.02
N ALA A 300 -2.72 23.12 -4.11
CA ALA A 300 -3.48 22.07 -4.78
C ALA A 300 -3.01 20.66 -4.37
N ARG A 301 -1.92 20.54 -3.60
CA ARG A 301 -1.38 19.26 -3.12
C ARG A 301 -2.29 18.68 -2.05
N ALA A 302 -2.66 17.42 -2.20
CA ALA A 302 -3.41 16.69 -1.18
C ALA A 302 -2.50 16.38 0.02
N ARG A 303 -3.00 16.61 1.23
CA ARG A 303 -2.28 16.34 2.49
C ARG A 303 -3.21 15.64 3.47
N ILE A 304 -3.10 14.31 3.53
CA ILE A 304 -4.02 13.45 4.28
C ILE A 304 -3.32 12.85 5.51
N TRP A 305 -2.21 12.13 5.32
CA TRP A 305 -1.54 11.34 6.36
C TRP A 305 -0.22 11.94 6.83
#